data_AF-A0A5J4VZM2-F1
#
_entry.id   AF-A0A5J4VZM2-F1
#
_cell.length_a   1.000
_cell.length_b   1.000
_cell.length_c   1.000
_cell.angle_alpha   90.00
_cell.angle_beta   90.00
_cell.angle_gamma   90.00
#
_symmetry.space_group_name_H-M   'P 1'
#
loop_
_entity.id
_entity.type
_entity.pdbx_description
1 polymer ?
#
loop_
_entity_poly.entity_id
_entity_poly.type
_entity_poly.pdbx_seq_one_letter_code
_entity_poly.pdbx_strand_id
1 'polypeptide(L)'
;MIITCIKRLISIQNYGEPHYSIKEINPDSQIPALFDKEITISLSESDNDVTQIQNSFLSIVLASNQKFDIKFEQFDDSYKDEVKTFVGLKSGSNIIREYTVYLRGRTIDGSLQNDATTESFIYNTIKPKLEKNNRKHIHFLHENIHKFDTQACGTYITMRDNEKAIGTQTNNTYLMPVRFGIQVPLDDMLIFSAFTDNNYGLFKDLKNKFKINHNAFVFAQVNPAVSLAKFYTMNQDELLSSGKQKLMDNDLFFRNWSLTFQYTKQFTQFGCTAHLITSFRTVQLTPSGLKNLVYNIGPVTVSLKNYVVTEITANMASYKATDACLARVRDFFSSTIFVIPAQKVEI
;
A
#
# COMPACT_ATOMS: atom_id res chain seq x y z
N MET A 1 -34.97 -19.06 -12.44
CA MET A 1 -33.76 -19.89 -12.60
C MET A 1 -32.75 -19.67 -11.47
N ILE A 2 -32.35 -18.42 -11.17
CA ILE A 2 -31.42 -18.06 -10.08
C ILE A 2 -31.91 -18.53 -8.69
N ILE A 3 -33.18 -18.26 -8.34
CA ILE A 3 -33.77 -18.65 -7.04
C ILE A 3 -33.80 -20.18 -6.85
N THR A 4 -34.01 -20.95 -7.92
CA THR A 4 -34.03 -22.42 -7.89
C THR A 4 -32.63 -23.01 -7.73
N CYS A 5 -31.61 -22.39 -8.33
CA CYS A 5 -30.21 -22.76 -8.12
C CYS A 5 -29.76 -22.47 -6.69
N ILE A 6 -30.13 -21.31 -6.14
CA ILE A 6 -29.82 -20.92 -4.76
C ILE A 6 -30.46 -21.91 -3.77
N LYS A 7 -31.72 -22.31 -3.96
CA LYS A 7 -32.38 -23.33 -3.11
C LYS A 7 -31.71 -24.71 -3.15
N ARG A 8 -31.09 -25.10 -4.27
CA ARG A 8 -30.32 -26.36 -4.40
C ARG A 8 -28.90 -26.27 -3.83
N LEU A 9 -28.28 -25.09 -3.82
CA LEU A 9 -26.99 -24.86 -3.17
C LEU A 9 -27.12 -24.83 -1.63
N ILE A 10 -28.24 -24.31 -1.10
CA ILE A 10 -28.53 -24.27 0.35
C ILE A 10 -28.53 -25.68 1.00
N SER A 11 -28.74 -26.76 0.22
CA SER A 11 -28.69 -28.13 0.76
C SER A 11 -27.29 -28.76 0.78
N ILE A 12 -26.25 -28.09 0.27
CA ILE A 12 -24.86 -28.56 0.33
C ILE A 12 -24.24 -28.07 1.64
N GLN A 13 -24.46 -28.82 2.72
CA GLN A 13 -23.86 -28.53 4.02
C GLN A 13 -22.44 -29.11 4.10
N ASN A 14 -21.45 -28.28 4.43
CA ASN A 14 -20.09 -28.70 4.75
C ASN A 14 -20.00 -29.02 6.26
N TYR A 15 -20.23 -30.28 6.63
CA TYR A 15 -20.30 -30.72 8.04
C TYR A 15 -18.94 -30.89 8.73
N GLY A 16 -17.82 -30.56 8.07
CA GLY A 16 -16.47 -30.64 8.68
C GLY A 16 -16.08 -29.35 9.41
N GLU A 17 -15.08 -29.42 10.29
CA GLU A 17 -14.50 -28.21 10.90
C GLU A 17 -13.91 -27.30 9.81
N PRO A 18 -14.42 -26.05 9.65
CA PRO A 18 -13.90 -25.12 8.67
C PRO A 18 -12.51 -24.64 9.10
N HIS A 19 -11.47 -25.31 8.60
CA HIS A 19 -10.09 -24.88 8.81
C HIS A 19 -9.81 -23.68 7.91
N TYR A 20 -9.97 -22.47 8.44
CA TYR A 20 -9.52 -21.24 7.79
C TYR A 20 -7.99 -21.25 7.69
N SER A 21 -7.46 -20.98 6.51
CA SER A 21 -6.02 -20.82 6.32
C SER A 21 -5.72 -19.72 5.30
N ILE A 22 -4.58 -19.06 5.47
CA ILE A 22 -3.99 -18.16 4.48
C ILE A 22 -2.75 -18.85 3.97
N LYS A 23 -2.64 -18.97 2.64
CA LYS A 23 -1.47 -19.53 1.99
C LYS A 23 -0.78 -18.52 1.10
N GLU A 24 0.54 -18.51 1.19
CA GLU A 24 1.39 -17.67 0.35
C GLU A 24 1.72 -18.41 -0.94
N ILE A 25 1.47 -17.76 -2.06
CA ILE A 25 1.77 -18.26 -3.40
C ILE A 25 2.82 -17.33 -4.02
N ASN A 26 3.89 -17.93 -4.52
CA ASN A 26 4.95 -17.23 -5.23
C ASN A 26 4.52 -16.91 -6.68
N PRO A 27 5.09 -15.86 -7.30
CA PRO A 27 4.82 -15.53 -8.69
C PRO A 27 5.36 -16.60 -9.63
N ASP A 28 4.68 -16.78 -10.76
CA ASP A 28 5.21 -17.56 -11.88
C ASP A 28 6.31 -16.78 -12.62
N SER A 29 6.27 -15.45 -12.53
CA SER A 29 7.24 -14.56 -13.15
C SER A 29 8.54 -14.47 -12.35
N GLN A 30 9.65 -14.23 -13.05
CA GLN A 30 10.93 -13.95 -12.42
C GLN A 30 10.91 -12.61 -11.69
N ILE A 31 11.45 -12.62 -10.47
CA ILE A 31 11.62 -11.46 -9.61
C ILE A 31 13.12 -11.34 -9.29
N PRO A 32 13.72 -10.14 -9.29
CA PRO A 32 13.09 -8.82 -9.42
C PRO A 32 12.55 -8.48 -10.81
N ALA A 33 11.47 -7.71 -10.86
CA ALA A 33 10.84 -7.25 -12.11
C ALA A 33 10.82 -5.72 -12.21
N LEU A 34 11.10 -5.19 -13.40
CA LEU A 34 10.94 -3.77 -13.71
C LEU A 34 9.47 -3.41 -13.91
N PHE A 35 9.13 -2.13 -13.77
CA PHE A 35 7.73 -1.66 -13.83
C PHE A 35 7.03 -1.90 -15.18
N ASP A 36 7.79 -2.02 -16.27
CA ASP A 36 7.30 -2.27 -17.63
C ASP A 36 7.07 -3.77 -17.91
N LYS A 37 7.55 -4.65 -17.04
CA LYS A 37 7.38 -6.09 -17.16
C LYS A 37 6.03 -6.52 -16.60
N GLU A 38 5.46 -7.51 -17.27
CA GLU A 38 4.27 -8.19 -16.81
C GLU A 38 4.64 -9.20 -15.74
N ILE A 39 3.89 -9.19 -14.64
CA ILE A 39 4.01 -10.13 -13.53
C ILE A 39 2.79 -11.02 -13.56
N THR A 40 3.01 -12.32 -13.63
CA THR A 40 2.00 -13.36 -13.53
C THR A 40 2.15 -14.05 -12.18
N ILE A 41 1.04 -14.17 -11.45
CA ILE A 41 0.97 -14.85 -10.17
C ILE A 41 -0.28 -15.73 -10.14
N SER A 42 -0.11 -16.95 -9.63
CA SER A 42 -1.25 -17.81 -9.39
C SER A 42 -2.05 -17.29 -8.20
N LEU A 43 -3.36 -17.21 -8.38
CA LEU A 43 -4.34 -17.00 -7.32
C LEU A 43 -4.98 -18.32 -6.94
N SER A 44 -4.32 -19.45 -7.27
CA SER A 44 -4.78 -20.79 -6.95
C SER A 44 -3.69 -21.80 -6.60
N GLU A 45 -4.01 -22.69 -5.67
CA GLU A 45 -3.19 -23.81 -5.20
C GLU A 45 -4.06 -25.05 -5.02
N SER A 46 -3.52 -26.25 -5.29
CA SER A 46 -4.25 -27.53 -5.32
C SER A 46 -4.89 -27.96 -4.00
N ASP A 47 -4.36 -27.46 -2.89
CA ASP A 47 -4.61 -28.00 -1.55
C ASP A 47 -5.73 -27.25 -0.80
N ASN A 48 -6.34 -26.26 -1.47
CA ASN A 48 -7.42 -25.43 -0.93
C ASN A 48 -8.69 -25.61 -1.76
N ASP A 49 -9.84 -25.75 -1.09
CA ASP A 49 -11.09 -26.17 -1.74
C ASP A 49 -12.04 -25.03 -2.07
N VAL A 50 -12.05 -23.99 -1.22
CA VAL A 50 -12.89 -22.80 -1.36
C VAL A 50 -12.07 -21.57 -1.03
N THR A 51 -12.00 -20.61 -1.95
CA THR A 51 -11.18 -19.41 -1.75
C THR A 51 -12.01 -18.20 -1.44
N GLN A 52 -11.55 -17.49 -0.42
CA GLN A 52 -12.11 -16.25 0.09
C GLN A 52 -11.36 -15.08 -0.55
N ILE A 53 -11.69 -14.76 -1.81
CA ILE A 53 -11.05 -13.67 -2.55
C ILE A 53 -11.16 -12.34 -1.81
N GLN A 54 -12.28 -12.09 -1.13
CA GLN A 54 -12.52 -10.93 -0.27
C GLN A 54 -11.55 -10.77 0.91
N ASN A 55 -10.93 -11.87 1.36
CA ASN A 55 -9.96 -11.90 2.45
C ASN A 55 -8.53 -12.12 1.93
N SER A 56 -8.35 -12.18 0.62
CA SER A 56 -7.08 -12.45 -0.05
C SER A 56 -6.45 -11.16 -0.57
N PHE A 57 -5.12 -11.10 -0.61
CA PHE A 57 -4.40 -9.90 -1.02
C PHE A 57 -3.04 -10.23 -1.66
N LEU A 58 -2.56 -9.34 -2.52
CA LEU A 58 -1.18 -9.36 -2.99
C LEU A 58 -0.31 -8.55 -2.03
N SER A 59 0.84 -9.09 -1.65
CA SER A 59 1.91 -8.35 -0.98
C SER A 59 3.00 -8.06 -2.00
N ILE A 60 3.32 -6.78 -2.21
CA ILE A 60 4.32 -6.35 -3.20
C ILE A 60 5.35 -5.50 -2.49
N VAL A 61 6.64 -5.85 -2.60
CA VAL A 61 7.73 -5.04 -2.09
C VAL A 61 8.45 -4.36 -3.24
N LEU A 62 8.54 -3.04 -3.16
CA LEU A 62 9.18 -2.20 -4.15
C LEU A 62 10.48 -1.63 -3.61
N ALA A 63 11.48 -1.55 -4.48
CA ALA A 63 12.69 -0.76 -4.29
C ALA A 63 12.75 0.33 -5.37
N SER A 64 13.20 1.52 -4.97
CA SER A 64 13.35 2.68 -5.85
C SER A 64 14.37 3.67 -5.28
N ASN A 65 14.70 4.72 -6.01
CA ASN A 65 15.57 5.79 -5.55
C ASN A 65 14.84 7.14 -5.63
N GLN A 66 14.64 7.78 -4.49
CA GLN A 66 14.09 9.12 -4.39
C GLN A 66 15.18 10.15 -4.63
N LYS A 67 14.84 11.21 -5.36
CA LYS A 67 15.72 12.37 -5.57
C LYS A 67 14.95 13.66 -5.36
N PHE A 68 15.51 14.53 -4.54
CA PHE A 68 15.10 15.93 -4.40
C PHE A 68 15.85 16.80 -5.42
N ASP A 69 15.20 17.85 -5.91
CA ASP A 69 15.81 18.88 -6.77
C ASP A 69 16.67 19.88 -5.97
N ILE A 70 16.49 19.92 -4.65
CA ILE A 70 17.27 20.72 -3.73
C ILE A 70 18.18 19.87 -2.84
N LYS A 71 19.21 20.51 -2.27
CA LYS A 71 19.97 20.00 -1.15
C LYS A 71 19.46 20.65 0.14
N PHE A 72 19.23 19.84 1.16
CA PHE A 72 18.90 20.32 2.50
C PHE A 72 20.20 20.63 3.26
N GLU A 73 20.40 21.86 3.71
CA GLU A 73 21.68 22.29 4.33
C GLU A 73 21.54 22.86 5.75
N GLN A 74 20.33 22.88 6.33
CA GLN A 74 20.05 23.65 7.56
C GLN A 74 19.03 22.96 8.48
N PHE A 75 19.18 21.65 8.70
CA PHE A 75 18.45 20.94 9.75
C PHE A 75 19.35 20.74 10.96
N ASP A 76 18.91 21.21 12.12
CA ASP A 76 19.58 20.85 13.38
C ASP A 76 19.38 19.34 13.65
N ASP A 77 20.42 18.68 14.15
CA ASP A 77 20.42 17.23 14.39
C ASP A 77 19.26 16.76 15.29
N SER A 78 18.84 17.61 16.22
CA SER A 78 17.73 17.37 17.16
C SER A 78 16.35 17.21 16.51
N TYR A 79 16.18 17.62 15.24
CA TYR A 79 14.88 17.60 14.54
C TYR A 79 14.86 16.75 13.27
N LYS A 80 15.97 16.08 12.94
CA LYS A 80 16.10 15.32 11.70
C LYS A 80 15.25 14.05 11.66
N ASP A 81 14.90 13.47 12.80
CA ASP A 81 14.02 12.28 12.85
C ASP A 81 12.54 12.66 12.76
N GLU A 82 12.23 13.89 13.14
CA GLU A 82 10.90 14.43 13.35
C GLU A 82 10.27 14.86 12.04
N VAL A 83 11.11 15.45 11.16
CA VAL A 83 10.73 15.90 9.84
C VAL A 83 10.75 14.71 8.90
N LYS A 84 9.56 14.21 8.58
CA LYS A 84 9.36 13.01 7.78
C LYS A 84 8.64 13.31 6.47
N THR A 85 9.06 12.64 5.41
CA THR A 85 8.34 12.59 4.14
C THR A 85 7.76 11.19 3.96
N PHE A 86 6.46 11.11 3.77
CA PHE A 86 5.79 9.90 3.32
C PHE A 86 6.05 9.68 1.84
N VAL A 87 6.32 8.43 1.46
CA VAL A 87 6.43 7.95 0.08
C VAL A 87 5.58 6.69 -0.04
N GLY A 88 4.61 6.68 -0.95
CA GLY A 88 3.73 5.53 -1.12
C GLY A 88 2.57 5.79 -2.07
N LEU A 89 1.44 5.12 -1.81
CA LEU A 89 0.21 5.21 -2.60
C LEU A 89 -0.95 5.71 -1.76
N LYS A 90 -1.93 6.33 -2.42
CA LYS A 90 -3.24 6.65 -1.81
C LYS A 90 -4.04 5.39 -1.55
N SER A 91 -3.96 4.43 -2.47
CA SER A 91 -4.49 3.07 -2.28
C SER A 91 -3.55 2.04 -2.87
N GLY A 92 -3.43 0.89 -2.20
CA GLY A 92 -2.62 -0.22 -2.67
C GLY A 92 -2.99 -0.66 -4.09
N SER A 93 -4.28 -0.73 -4.42
CA SER A 93 -4.74 -1.14 -5.77
C SER A 93 -4.35 -0.18 -6.88
N ASN A 94 -3.99 1.07 -6.59
CA ASN A 94 -3.45 1.99 -7.59
C ASN A 94 -2.08 1.53 -8.15
N ILE A 95 -1.41 0.56 -7.52
CA ILE A 95 -0.17 0.00 -8.06
C ILE A 95 -0.39 -0.81 -9.34
N ILE A 96 -1.62 -1.27 -9.59
CA ILE A 96 -1.95 -2.06 -10.77
C ILE A 96 -2.31 -1.12 -11.91
N ARG A 97 -1.55 -1.20 -13.02
CA ARG A 97 -1.78 -0.39 -14.22
C ARG A 97 -2.74 -1.07 -15.18
N GLU A 98 -2.41 -2.30 -15.51
CA GLU A 98 -3.10 -3.14 -16.48
C GLU A 98 -3.17 -4.53 -15.86
N TYR A 99 -4.26 -5.27 -16.08
CA TYR A 99 -4.32 -6.67 -15.71
C TYR A 99 -5.15 -7.50 -16.70
N THR A 100 -4.96 -8.81 -16.63
CA THR A 100 -5.76 -9.81 -17.33
C THR A 100 -5.84 -11.05 -16.45
N VAL A 101 -7.05 -11.59 -16.31
CA VAL A 101 -7.28 -12.79 -15.50
C VAL A 101 -7.37 -14.01 -16.41
N TYR A 102 -6.64 -15.05 -16.05
CA TYR A 102 -6.63 -16.31 -16.75
C TYR A 102 -7.24 -17.40 -15.89
N LEU A 103 -7.97 -18.29 -16.52
CA LEU A 103 -8.50 -19.51 -15.95
C LEU A 103 -8.08 -20.68 -16.83
N ARG A 104 -7.28 -21.60 -16.30
CA ARG A 104 -6.78 -22.78 -17.04
C ARG A 104 -6.09 -22.41 -18.36
N GLY A 105 -5.25 -21.37 -18.31
CA GLY A 105 -4.55 -20.84 -19.49
C GLY A 105 -5.41 -20.05 -20.48
N ARG A 106 -6.73 -19.91 -20.26
CA ARG A 106 -7.63 -19.10 -21.10
C ARG A 106 -7.94 -17.77 -20.45
N THR A 107 -7.98 -16.70 -21.23
CA THR A 107 -8.40 -15.38 -20.73
C THR A 107 -9.89 -15.42 -20.36
N ILE A 108 -10.23 -14.91 -19.18
CA ILE A 108 -11.62 -14.70 -18.79
C ILE A 108 -12.16 -13.52 -19.60
N ASP A 109 -13.31 -13.69 -20.25
CA ASP A 109 -13.94 -12.61 -21.01
C ASP A 109 -14.24 -11.39 -20.13
N GLY A 110 -14.01 -10.20 -20.67
CA GLY A 110 -14.12 -8.93 -19.93
C GLY A 110 -13.06 -8.69 -18.84
N SER A 111 -12.07 -9.57 -18.67
CA SER A 111 -11.02 -9.41 -17.65
C SER A 111 -9.82 -8.56 -18.10
N LEU A 112 -9.70 -8.26 -19.40
CA LEU A 112 -8.67 -7.37 -19.92
C LEU A 112 -8.97 -5.94 -19.47
N GLN A 113 -8.17 -5.44 -18.52
CA GLN A 113 -8.27 -4.08 -18.01
C GLN A 113 -6.99 -3.33 -18.38
N ASN A 114 -7.14 -2.30 -19.20
CA ASN A 114 -6.01 -1.48 -19.68
C ASN A 114 -5.77 -0.22 -18.83
N ASP A 115 -6.72 0.16 -17.97
CA ASP A 115 -6.59 1.27 -17.04
C ASP A 115 -7.17 0.90 -15.67
N ALA A 116 -6.51 -0.04 -15.00
CA ALA A 116 -6.90 -0.54 -13.69
C ALA A 116 -6.77 0.53 -12.60
N THR A 117 -5.94 1.55 -12.81
CA THR A 117 -5.78 2.64 -11.85
C THR A 117 -7.02 3.54 -11.84
N THR A 118 -7.57 3.91 -13.01
CA THR A 118 -8.82 4.67 -13.09
C THR A 118 -9.99 3.85 -12.55
N GLU A 119 -10.08 2.56 -12.89
CA GLU A 119 -11.09 1.65 -12.34
C GLU A 119 -11.03 1.59 -10.81
N SER A 120 -9.83 1.35 -10.24
CA SER A 120 -9.59 1.36 -8.80
C SER A 120 -10.01 2.70 -8.19
N PHE A 121 -9.70 3.84 -8.82
CA PHE A 121 -10.10 5.16 -8.33
C PHE A 121 -11.62 5.34 -8.29
N ILE A 122 -12.33 4.92 -9.33
CA ILE A 122 -13.80 5.02 -9.39
C ILE A 122 -14.44 4.07 -8.36
N TYR A 123 -14.01 2.81 -8.34
CA TYR A 123 -14.49 1.81 -7.40
C TYR A 123 -14.27 2.25 -5.95
N ASN A 124 -13.08 2.78 -5.67
CA ASN A 124 -12.77 3.37 -4.37
C ASN A 124 -13.67 4.57 -4.08
N THR A 125 -13.99 5.44 -5.03
CA THR A 125 -14.87 6.60 -4.76
C THR A 125 -16.25 6.17 -4.25
N ILE A 126 -16.83 5.10 -4.80
CA ILE A 126 -18.16 4.62 -4.42
C ILE A 126 -18.16 3.69 -3.19
N LYS A 127 -17.02 3.08 -2.83
CA LYS A 127 -16.91 2.17 -1.69
C LYS A 127 -17.21 2.87 -0.35
N PRO A 128 -18.03 2.29 0.56
CA PRO A 128 -18.38 2.91 1.84
C PRO A 128 -17.16 3.26 2.69
N LYS A 129 -17.20 4.40 3.39
CA LYS A 129 -16.08 4.88 4.23
C LYS A 129 -15.72 3.89 5.35
N LEU A 130 -16.71 3.19 5.90
CA LEU A 130 -16.51 2.18 6.95
C LEU A 130 -15.65 1.01 6.46
N GLU A 131 -15.81 0.58 5.21
CA GLU A 131 -15.01 -0.51 4.62
C GLU A 131 -13.56 -0.11 4.37
N LYS A 132 -13.32 1.17 4.04
CA LYS A 132 -11.97 1.71 3.81
C LYS A 132 -11.16 1.87 5.10
N ASN A 133 -11.82 2.27 6.19
CA ASN A 133 -11.15 2.61 7.44
C ASN A 133 -10.73 1.39 8.27
N ASN A 134 -11.32 0.22 8.04
CA ASN A 134 -11.06 -0.99 8.82
C ASN A 134 -9.88 -1.83 8.29
N ARG A 135 -9.27 -1.42 7.18
CA ARG A 135 -8.27 -2.19 6.44
C ARG A 135 -6.91 -1.48 6.48
N LYS A 136 -5.97 -2.04 7.26
CA LYS A 136 -4.60 -1.51 7.42
C LYS A 136 -3.84 -1.60 6.08
N HIS A 137 -2.92 -0.66 5.81
CA HIS A 137 -2.04 -0.67 4.63
C HIS A 137 -2.71 -0.62 3.25
N ILE A 138 -3.99 -0.26 3.16
CA ILE A 138 -4.77 -0.36 1.92
C ILE A 138 -5.27 0.99 1.39
N HIS A 139 -5.91 1.84 2.20
CA HIS A 139 -6.40 3.16 1.78
C HIS A 139 -5.97 4.26 2.75
N PHE A 140 -5.45 5.36 2.22
CA PHE A 140 -5.04 6.50 3.03
C PHE A 140 -5.53 7.82 2.47
N LEU A 141 -6.13 8.59 3.37
CA LEU A 141 -6.37 10.01 3.17
C LEU A 141 -5.12 10.78 3.57
N HIS A 142 -4.95 11.98 3.00
CA HIS A 142 -3.83 12.84 3.34
C HIS A 142 -3.82 13.16 4.84
N GLU A 143 -4.99 13.31 5.46
CA GLU A 143 -5.14 13.56 6.88
C GLU A 143 -4.52 12.47 7.76
N ASN A 144 -4.56 11.21 7.31
CA ASN A 144 -3.95 10.08 8.04
C ASN A 144 -2.43 10.23 8.03
N ILE A 145 -1.85 10.52 6.86
CA ILE A 145 -0.41 10.71 6.68
C ILE A 145 0.09 11.97 7.39
N HIS A 146 -0.64 13.07 7.27
CA HIS A 146 -0.35 14.32 7.99
C HIS A 146 -0.36 14.10 9.50
N LYS A 147 -1.18 13.17 10.01
CA LYS A 147 -1.22 12.74 11.41
C LYS A 147 -0.26 11.60 11.74
N PHE A 148 0.68 11.25 10.85
CA PHE A 148 1.66 10.18 11.03
C PHE A 148 1.03 8.81 11.36
N ASP A 149 0.14 8.32 10.51
CA ASP A 149 -0.42 6.97 10.62
C ASP A 149 0.63 5.90 10.27
N THR A 150 0.97 5.04 11.22
CA THR A 150 1.99 3.99 11.03
C THR A 150 1.52 2.86 10.13
N GLN A 151 0.23 2.79 9.81
CA GLN A 151 -0.35 1.74 8.98
C GLN A 151 -0.42 2.14 7.50
N ALA A 152 0.25 3.20 7.09
CA ALA A 152 0.21 3.74 5.74
C ALA A 152 0.61 2.71 4.64
N CYS A 153 0.08 2.92 3.43
CA CYS A 153 0.44 2.18 2.22
C CYS A 153 1.72 2.79 1.60
N GLY A 154 2.84 2.65 2.31
CA GLY A 154 4.10 3.27 1.96
C GLY A 154 5.08 3.25 3.12
N THR A 155 6.08 4.11 3.05
CA THR A 155 7.06 4.30 4.11
C THR A 155 7.27 5.78 4.43
N TYR A 156 7.83 6.03 5.61
CA TYR A 156 8.24 7.36 6.04
C TYR A 156 9.76 7.42 6.02
N ILE A 157 10.28 8.47 5.41
CA ILE A 157 11.72 8.72 5.31
C ILE A 157 12.01 9.95 6.16
N THR A 158 12.94 9.81 7.10
CA THR A 158 13.37 10.92 7.95
C THR A 158 14.34 11.83 7.19
N MET A 159 14.46 13.08 7.64
CA MET A 159 15.50 13.98 7.13
C MET A 159 16.91 13.42 7.43
N ARG A 160 17.09 12.73 8.57
CA ARG A 160 18.36 12.06 8.90
C ARG A 160 18.74 11.00 7.88
N ASP A 161 17.79 10.15 7.51
CA ASP A 161 18.02 9.12 6.49
C ASP A 161 18.45 9.80 5.19
N ASN A 162 17.71 10.82 4.75
CA ASN A 162 18.01 11.58 3.54
C ASN A 162 19.44 12.11 3.53
N GLU A 163 19.88 12.78 4.60
CA GLU A 163 21.25 13.29 4.70
C GLU A 163 22.31 12.17 4.69
N LYS A 164 22.06 11.07 5.41
CA LYS A 164 23.00 9.94 5.46
C LYS A 164 23.18 9.30 4.08
N ALA A 165 22.10 9.10 3.35
CA ALA A 165 22.16 8.57 1.99
C ALA A 165 22.88 9.53 1.03
N ILE A 166 22.69 10.84 1.21
CA ILE A 166 23.36 11.87 0.41
C ILE A 166 24.86 11.97 0.73
N GLY A 167 25.24 12.00 2.01
CA GLY A 167 26.62 12.21 2.45
C GLY A 167 27.57 11.06 2.07
N THR A 168 27.02 9.90 1.70
CA THR A 168 27.78 8.73 1.22
C THR A 168 27.99 8.72 -0.29
N GLN A 169 27.38 9.65 -1.04
CA GLN A 169 27.45 9.68 -2.50
C GLN A 169 28.44 10.75 -3.00
N THR A 170 29.39 10.32 -3.83
CA THR A 170 30.42 11.17 -4.46
C THR A 170 29.94 11.85 -5.73
N ASN A 171 28.90 11.31 -6.37
CA ASN A 171 28.25 11.90 -7.53
C ASN A 171 27.13 12.82 -7.02
N ASN A 172 27.09 14.08 -7.45
CA ASN A 172 26.09 15.12 -7.10
C ASN A 172 24.60 14.77 -7.40
N THR A 173 24.27 13.48 -7.57
CA THR A 173 22.94 12.95 -7.81
C THR A 173 22.41 12.40 -6.50
N TYR A 174 21.90 13.28 -5.64
CA TYR A 174 21.29 12.98 -4.33
C TYR A 174 20.19 11.91 -4.42
N LEU A 175 20.54 10.62 -4.36
CA LEU A 175 19.62 9.50 -4.52
C LEU A 175 19.44 8.75 -3.20
N MET A 176 18.28 8.89 -2.57
CA MET A 176 17.91 8.12 -1.39
C MET A 176 17.26 6.78 -1.82
N PRO A 177 17.85 5.61 -1.51
CA PRO A 177 17.20 4.34 -1.74
C PRO A 177 15.98 4.17 -0.83
N VAL A 178 14.85 3.80 -1.40
CA VAL A 178 13.57 3.60 -0.70
C VAL A 178 13.07 2.20 -0.99
N ARG A 179 12.77 1.43 0.07
CA ARG A 179 12.14 0.11 -0.02
C ARG A 179 10.92 0.04 0.88
N PHE A 180 9.78 -0.39 0.34
CA PHE A 180 8.54 -0.50 1.11
C PHE A 180 7.58 -1.55 0.53
N GLY A 181 6.73 -2.09 1.42
CA GLY A 181 5.68 -3.04 1.07
C GLY A 181 4.36 -2.34 0.80
N ILE A 182 3.57 -2.93 -0.09
CA ILE A 182 2.21 -2.54 -0.45
C ILE A 182 1.33 -3.78 -0.37
N GLN A 183 0.13 -3.63 0.18
CA GLN A 183 -0.90 -4.66 0.14
C GLN A 183 -2.01 -4.25 -0.84
N VAL A 184 -2.37 -5.17 -1.73
CA VAL A 184 -3.45 -4.99 -2.70
C VAL A 184 -4.53 -6.04 -2.40
N PRO A 185 -5.63 -5.68 -1.75
CA PRO A 185 -6.76 -6.59 -1.60
C PRO A 185 -7.27 -6.98 -2.97
N LEU A 186 -7.54 -8.27 -3.17
CA LEU A 186 -8.03 -8.71 -4.47
C LEU A 186 -9.42 -8.12 -4.75
N ASP A 187 -10.26 -7.96 -3.74
CA ASP A 187 -11.60 -7.36 -3.86
C ASP A 187 -11.58 -5.85 -4.14
N ASP A 188 -10.42 -5.18 -4.09
CA ASP A 188 -10.26 -3.81 -4.59
C ASP A 188 -10.03 -3.77 -6.11
N MET A 189 -9.81 -4.91 -6.77
CA MET A 189 -9.84 -5.02 -8.22
C MET A 189 -11.25 -5.46 -8.65
N LEU A 190 -11.91 -4.66 -9.51
CA LEU A 190 -13.33 -4.82 -9.83
C LEU A 190 -13.66 -6.20 -10.39
N ILE A 191 -12.79 -6.79 -11.20
CA ILE A 191 -13.01 -8.14 -11.74
C ILE A 191 -13.22 -9.18 -10.63
N PHE A 192 -12.52 -9.03 -9.51
CA PHE A 192 -12.53 -9.98 -8.39
C PHE A 192 -13.69 -9.76 -7.42
N SER A 193 -14.39 -8.62 -7.48
CA SER A 193 -15.59 -8.41 -6.67
C SER A 193 -16.73 -9.37 -7.05
N ALA A 194 -16.68 -9.94 -8.26
CA ALA A 194 -17.64 -10.94 -8.73
C ALA A 194 -17.30 -12.38 -8.28
N PHE A 195 -16.14 -12.60 -7.66
CA PHE A 195 -15.66 -13.93 -7.27
C PHE A 195 -15.79 -14.21 -5.76
N THR A 196 -16.79 -13.61 -5.10
CA THR A 196 -17.10 -13.92 -3.70
C THR A 196 -17.46 -15.40 -3.54
N ASP A 197 -16.86 -16.05 -2.54
CA ASP A 197 -17.07 -17.47 -2.21
C ASP A 197 -16.88 -18.45 -3.39
N ASN A 198 -15.81 -18.26 -4.17
CA ASN A 198 -15.56 -19.12 -5.31
C ASN A 198 -15.05 -20.52 -4.90
N ASN A 199 -15.74 -21.57 -5.37
CA ASN A 199 -15.35 -22.96 -5.14
C ASN A 199 -14.16 -23.34 -6.05
N TYR A 200 -12.97 -23.45 -5.45
CA TYR A 200 -11.73 -23.82 -6.11
C TYR A 200 -11.79 -25.18 -6.80
N GLY A 201 -12.58 -26.10 -6.26
CA GLY A 201 -12.82 -27.43 -6.84
C GLY A 201 -13.33 -27.40 -8.29
N LEU A 202 -13.92 -26.28 -8.75
CA LEU A 202 -14.47 -26.12 -10.09
C LEU A 202 -13.58 -25.34 -11.03
N PHE A 203 -12.95 -24.27 -10.57
CA PHE A 203 -12.29 -23.33 -11.48
C PHE A 203 -10.85 -23.77 -11.74
N LYS A 204 -10.02 -24.04 -10.72
CA LYS A 204 -8.59 -24.43 -10.79
C LYS A 204 -7.73 -23.54 -11.72
N ASP A 205 -6.47 -23.30 -11.35
CA ASP A 205 -5.53 -22.56 -12.20
C ASP A 205 -6.02 -21.14 -12.57
N LEU A 206 -6.50 -20.40 -11.56
CA LEU A 206 -6.79 -18.97 -11.68
C LEU A 206 -5.48 -18.20 -11.54
N LYS A 207 -5.14 -17.37 -12.53
CA LYS A 207 -3.95 -16.54 -12.52
C LYS A 207 -4.28 -15.09 -12.81
N ASN A 208 -3.55 -14.19 -12.18
CA ASN A 208 -3.59 -12.78 -12.49
C ASN A 208 -2.28 -12.37 -13.14
N LYS A 209 -2.36 -11.74 -14.30
CA LYS A 209 -1.23 -11.16 -15.01
C LYS A 209 -1.39 -9.66 -15.06
N PHE A 210 -0.42 -8.90 -14.57
CA PHE A 210 -0.56 -7.45 -14.46
C PHE A 210 0.76 -6.70 -14.63
N LYS A 211 0.66 -5.37 -14.82
CA LYS A 211 1.79 -4.43 -14.86
C LYS A 211 1.70 -3.41 -13.73
N ILE A 212 2.86 -2.87 -13.34
CA ILE A 212 2.97 -1.89 -12.26
C ILE A 212 2.75 -0.46 -12.78
N ASN A 213 1.98 0.34 -12.05
CA ASN A 213 1.80 1.75 -12.32
C ASN A 213 2.80 2.60 -11.51
N HIS A 214 3.90 3.00 -12.15
CA HIS A 214 4.87 3.92 -11.54
C HIS A 214 4.36 5.36 -11.39
N ASN A 215 3.27 5.75 -12.07
CA ASN A 215 2.72 7.09 -11.98
C ASN A 215 1.77 7.26 -10.78
N ALA A 216 1.37 6.18 -10.12
CA ALA A 216 0.44 6.24 -9.00
C ALA A 216 1.07 6.74 -7.68
N PHE A 217 2.41 6.79 -7.60
CA PHE A 217 3.10 7.17 -6.38
C PHE A 217 2.91 8.65 -6.04
N VAL A 218 2.78 8.89 -4.73
CA VAL A 218 2.65 10.21 -4.15
C VAL A 218 3.59 10.36 -2.95
N PHE A 219 3.90 11.61 -2.64
CA PHE A 219 4.58 12.00 -1.43
C PHE A 219 3.81 13.08 -0.67
N ALA A 220 4.04 13.16 0.63
CA ALA A 220 3.53 14.22 1.49
C ALA A 220 4.46 14.42 2.68
N GLN A 221 4.63 15.66 3.15
CA GLN A 221 5.35 15.91 4.39
C GLN A 221 4.41 15.73 5.57
N VAL A 222 4.87 14.98 6.56
CA VAL A 222 4.14 14.74 7.82
C VAL A 222 4.20 16.01 8.67
N ASN A 223 3.15 16.28 9.45
CA ASN A 223 3.21 17.35 10.43
C ASN A 223 4.31 17.03 11.48
N PRO A 224 5.40 17.82 11.53
CA PRO A 224 6.52 17.53 12.43
C PRO A 224 6.11 17.54 13.90
N ALA A 225 5.13 18.36 14.30
CA ALA A 225 4.62 18.36 15.68
C ALA A 225 3.91 17.05 16.04
N VAL A 226 3.11 16.51 15.10
CA VAL A 226 2.42 15.24 15.31
C VAL A 226 3.41 14.07 15.29
N SER A 227 4.38 14.10 14.38
CA SER A 227 5.46 13.12 14.29
C SER A 227 6.26 13.06 15.60
N LEU A 228 6.66 14.23 16.13
CA LEU A 228 7.38 14.37 17.40
C LEU A 228 6.56 13.86 18.59
N ALA A 229 5.30 14.29 18.70
CA ALA A 229 4.42 13.86 19.78
C ALA A 229 4.20 12.35 19.80
N LYS A 230 3.98 11.74 18.62
CA LYS A 230 3.83 10.29 18.48
C LYS A 230 5.11 9.53 18.80
N PHE A 231 6.26 10.02 18.32
CA PHE A 231 7.56 9.43 18.63
C PHE A 231 7.76 9.30 20.14
N TYR A 232 7.47 10.34 20.92
CA TYR A 232 7.60 10.28 22.38
C TYR A 232 6.54 9.45 23.09
N THR A 233 5.34 9.38 22.54
CA THR A 233 4.31 8.47 23.08
C THR A 233 4.74 7.01 22.90
N MET A 234 5.42 6.69 21.80
CA MET A 234 5.88 5.33 21.49
C MET A 234 7.21 4.97 22.17
N ASN A 235 8.12 5.94 22.36
CA ASN A 235 9.47 5.75 22.90
C ASN A 235 9.64 6.45 24.25
N GLN A 236 8.69 6.23 25.17
CA GLN A 236 8.68 6.91 26.48
C GLN A 236 9.96 6.66 27.29
N ASP A 237 10.53 5.46 27.22
CA ASP A 237 11.79 5.11 27.91
C ASP A 237 13.01 5.84 27.31
N GLU A 238 12.99 6.08 26.00
CA GLU A 238 14.03 6.82 25.28
C GLU A 238 13.95 8.33 25.59
N LEU A 239 12.74 8.86 25.81
CA LEU A 239 12.53 10.21 26.33
C LEU A 239 13.05 10.34 27.76
N LEU A 240 12.74 9.38 28.64
CA LEU A 240 13.16 9.40 30.05
C LEU A 240 14.67 9.27 30.22
N SER A 241 15.32 8.54 29.31
CA SER A 241 16.79 8.44 29.23
C SER A 241 17.44 9.57 28.44
N SER A 242 16.65 10.41 27.74
CA SER A 242 17.19 11.54 26.99
C SER A 242 17.72 12.64 27.90
N GLY A 243 18.84 13.26 27.50
CA GLY A 243 19.43 14.35 28.25
C GLY A 243 18.53 15.58 28.33
N LYS A 244 18.69 16.37 29.40
CA LYS A 244 17.94 17.62 29.68
C LYS A 244 17.84 18.58 28.48
N GLN A 245 18.87 18.63 27.63
CA GLN A 245 18.90 19.47 26.45
C GLN A 245 17.86 19.06 25.39
N LYS A 246 17.65 17.75 25.16
CA LYS A 246 16.69 17.24 24.17
C LYS A 246 15.26 17.61 24.59
N LEU A 247 14.94 17.48 25.89
CA LEU A 247 13.67 17.90 26.46
C LEU A 247 13.42 19.41 26.26
N MET A 248 14.43 20.26 26.50
CA MET A 248 14.32 21.70 26.26
C MET A 248 14.10 22.04 24.78
N ASP A 249 14.79 21.36 23.87
CA ASP A 249 14.65 21.57 22.43
C ASP A 249 13.25 21.14 21.93
N ASN A 250 12.63 20.14 22.56
CA ASN A 250 11.24 19.72 22.30
C ASN A 250 10.22 20.73 22.83
N ASP A 251 10.38 21.16 24.08
CA ASP A 251 9.49 22.17 24.68
C ASP A 251 9.51 23.44 23.84
N LEU A 252 10.70 23.83 23.37
CA LEU A 252 10.88 24.95 22.46
C LEU A 252 10.16 24.72 21.12
N PHE A 253 10.25 23.51 20.55
CA PHE A 253 9.53 23.14 19.34
C PHE A 253 8.03 23.36 19.52
N PHE A 254 7.41 22.77 20.56
CA PHE A 254 5.95 22.85 20.73
C PHE A 254 5.46 24.26 21.05
N ARG A 255 6.24 25.05 21.79
CA ARG A 255 5.91 26.46 22.09
C ARG A 255 5.92 27.35 20.85
N ASN A 256 6.87 27.11 19.94
CA ASN A 256 7.06 27.95 18.76
C ASN A 256 6.38 27.39 17.50
N TRP A 257 5.87 26.16 17.55
CA TRP A 257 5.10 25.57 16.46
C TRP A 257 3.74 26.27 16.33
N SER A 258 3.59 27.12 15.31
CA SER A 258 2.31 27.76 14.98
C SER A 258 1.28 26.76 14.41
N LEU A 259 -0.03 27.05 14.47
CA LEU A 259 -1.05 26.30 13.70
C LEU A 259 -1.26 26.85 12.28
N THR A 260 -0.70 28.03 11.97
CA THR A 260 -0.89 28.75 10.70
C THR A 260 0.08 28.36 9.57
N PHE A 261 0.90 27.31 9.73
CA PHE A 261 1.87 26.88 8.71
C PHE A 261 1.25 26.68 7.32
N GLN A 262 1.88 27.28 6.31
CA GLN A 262 1.53 27.18 4.89
C GLN A 262 2.57 26.35 4.12
N TYR A 263 2.70 25.06 4.45
CA TYR A 263 3.31 24.08 3.55
C TYR A 263 2.20 23.28 2.86
N THR A 264 2.53 22.56 1.80
CA THR A 264 1.55 21.79 1.02
C THR A 264 0.96 20.66 1.88
N LYS A 265 -0.30 20.83 2.29
CA LYS A 265 -1.09 19.86 3.08
C LYS A 265 -1.97 18.99 2.17
N GLN A 266 -1.34 18.37 1.16
CA GLN A 266 -1.98 17.40 0.28
C GLN A 266 -0.95 16.43 -0.27
N PHE A 267 -1.41 15.29 -0.76
CA PHE A 267 -0.58 14.41 -1.57
C PHE A 267 -0.12 15.10 -2.84
N THR A 268 1.16 15.00 -3.13
CA THR A 268 1.76 15.49 -4.37
C THR A 268 2.30 14.31 -5.16
N GLN A 269 2.04 14.27 -6.46
CA GLN A 269 2.57 13.24 -7.34
C GLN A 269 4.06 13.46 -7.57
N PHE A 270 4.84 12.38 -7.69
CA PHE A 270 6.26 12.52 -8.06
C PHE A 270 6.41 13.21 -9.42
N GLY A 271 7.40 14.09 -9.52
CA GLY A 271 7.60 14.99 -10.67
C GLY A 271 6.88 16.34 -10.54
N CYS A 272 5.94 16.49 -9.60
CA CYS A 272 5.31 17.78 -9.30
C CYS A 272 6.02 18.49 -8.14
N THR A 273 5.93 19.82 -8.13
CA THR A 273 6.49 20.66 -7.07
C THR A 273 5.50 20.82 -5.91
N ALA A 274 5.99 20.69 -4.67
CA ALA A 274 5.26 21.00 -3.44
C ALA A 274 6.05 22.00 -2.59
N HIS A 275 5.36 22.81 -1.79
CA HIS A 275 6.00 23.62 -0.77
C HIS A 275 6.26 22.77 0.46
N LEU A 276 7.51 22.44 0.73
CA LEU A 276 7.94 21.60 1.86
C LEU A 276 8.77 22.43 2.85
N ILE A 277 8.86 21.98 4.09
CA ILE A 277 9.84 22.48 5.06
C ILE A 277 11.23 22.06 4.56
N THR A 278 12.07 23.04 4.23
CA THR A 278 13.41 22.85 3.65
C THR A 278 14.54 23.14 4.63
N SER A 279 14.23 23.78 5.76
CA SER A 279 15.17 23.95 6.87
C SER A 279 14.42 24.01 8.20
N PHE A 280 15.13 23.63 9.26
CA PHE A 280 14.59 23.62 10.61
C PHE A 280 15.73 23.74 11.62
N ARG A 281 15.89 24.92 12.21
CA ARG A 281 17.01 25.25 13.10
C ARG A 281 16.61 26.06 14.32
N THR A 282 17.40 25.96 15.37
CA THR A 282 17.31 26.80 16.56
C THR A 282 18.30 27.95 16.45
N VAL A 283 17.81 29.16 16.70
CA VAL A 283 18.63 30.37 16.70
C VAL A 283 18.58 30.97 18.10
N GLN A 284 19.76 31.27 18.66
CA GLN A 284 19.86 31.95 19.94
C GLN A 284 19.51 33.43 19.75
N LEU A 285 18.47 33.90 20.44
CA LEU A 285 17.98 35.28 20.40
C LEU A 285 18.70 36.19 21.38
N THR A 286 19.18 35.65 22.51
CA THR A 286 19.80 36.47 23.56
C THR A 286 21.08 35.81 24.10
N PRO A 287 22.03 36.61 24.63
CA PRO A 287 23.21 36.10 25.33
C PRO A 287 22.86 35.22 26.55
N SER A 288 21.68 35.41 27.13
CA SER A 288 21.16 34.60 28.26
C SER A 288 20.72 33.18 27.88
N GLY A 289 20.82 32.79 26.60
CA GLY A 289 20.53 31.43 26.14
C GLY A 289 19.09 31.21 25.65
N LEU A 290 18.28 32.27 25.50
CA LEU A 290 16.94 32.13 24.91
C LEU A 290 17.08 31.72 23.45
N LYS A 291 16.50 30.57 23.10
CA LYS A 291 16.45 30.06 21.72
C LYS A 291 15.08 30.33 21.12
N ASN A 292 15.03 30.44 19.80
CA ASN A 292 13.79 30.40 19.01
C ASN A 292 13.95 29.44 17.85
N LEU A 293 12.83 28.94 17.36
CA LEU A 293 12.78 28.04 16.24
C LEU A 293 12.61 28.84 14.94
N VAL A 294 13.49 28.59 13.96
CA VAL A 294 13.44 29.16 12.62
C VAL A 294 13.35 28.04 11.60
N TYR A 295 12.41 28.17 10.67
CA TYR A 295 12.20 27.21 9.60
C TYR A 295 11.96 27.94 8.28
N ASN A 296 12.30 27.28 7.17
CA ASN A 296 11.99 27.76 5.83
C ASN A 296 11.05 26.78 5.14
N ILE A 297 10.15 27.33 4.33
CA ILE A 297 9.30 26.57 3.41
C ILE A 297 9.70 27.00 2.00
N GLY A 298 9.93 26.03 1.13
CA GLY A 298 10.33 26.29 -0.25
C GLY A 298 9.71 25.29 -1.23
N PRO A 299 9.64 25.65 -2.52
CA PRO A 299 9.23 24.73 -3.56
C PRO A 299 10.27 23.62 -3.71
N VAL A 300 9.81 22.37 -3.72
CA VAL A 300 10.63 21.16 -3.86
C VAL A 300 9.95 20.21 -4.83
N THR A 301 10.70 19.76 -5.82
CA THR A 301 10.27 18.71 -6.75
C THR A 301 10.95 17.40 -6.38
N VAL A 302 10.13 16.40 -6.09
CA VAL A 302 10.62 15.06 -5.74
C VAL A 302 10.41 14.15 -6.93
N SER A 303 11.46 13.44 -7.33
CA SER A 303 11.41 12.39 -8.35
C SER A 303 11.70 11.02 -7.73
N LEU A 304 11.11 9.98 -8.29
CA LEU A 304 11.35 8.60 -7.89
C LEU A 304 11.85 7.85 -9.14
N LYS A 305 12.93 7.10 -8.99
CA LYS A 305 13.67 6.48 -10.10
C LYS A 305 13.91 5.00 -9.82
N ASN A 306 14.24 4.25 -10.87
CA ASN A 306 14.66 2.85 -10.78
C ASN A 306 13.65 1.98 -10.01
N TYR A 307 12.39 1.98 -10.46
CA TYR A 307 11.32 1.20 -9.84
C TYR A 307 11.52 -0.29 -10.13
N VAL A 308 11.68 -1.07 -9.06
CA VAL A 308 11.88 -2.51 -9.12
C VAL A 308 10.95 -3.19 -8.13
N VAL A 309 10.15 -4.14 -8.61
CA VAL A 309 9.46 -5.10 -7.74
C VAL A 309 10.48 -6.12 -7.29
N THR A 310 10.80 -6.11 -6.00
CA THR A 310 11.82 -7.00 -5.42
C THR A 310 11.23 -8.26 -4.83
N GLU A 311 9.99 -8.22 -4.36
CA GLU A 311 9.27 -9.37 -3.82
C GLU A 311 7.79 -9.23 -4.16
N ILE A 312 7.14 -10.36 -4.37
CA ILE A 312 5.69 -10.43 -4.53
C ILE A 312 5.18 -11.77 -4.04
N THR A 313 4.05 -11.75 -3.32
CA THR A 313 3.33 -12.96 -2.90
C THR A 313 1.82 -12.73 -3.00
N ALA A 314 1.08 -13.77 -3.37
CA ALA A 314 -0.37 -13.78 -3.26
C ALA A 314 -0.75 -14.51 -1.97
N ASN A 315 -1.48 -13.84 -1.10
CA ASN A 315 -1.93 -14.35 0.19
C ASN A 315 -3.38 -14.76 0.03
N MET A 316 -3.61 -16.06 -0.19
CA MET A 316 -4.91 -16.61 -0.52
C MET A 316 -5.58 -17.18 0.73
N ALA A 317 -6.62 -16.49 1.20
CA ALA A 317 -7.49 -16.95 2.26
C ALA A 317 -8.43 -18.04 1.73
N SER A 318 -8.58 -19.14 2.45
CA SER A 318 -9.37 -20.29 2.00
C SER A 318 -9.91 -21.14 3.14
N TYR A 319 -10.88 -21.99 2.81
CA TYR A 319 -11.40 -23.06 3.65
C TYR A 319 -11.19 -24.41 2.98
N LYS A 320 -11.00 -25.44 3.81
CA LYS A 320 -11.12 -26.83 3.37
C LYS A 320 -12.59 -27.25 3.31
N ALA A 321 -12.91 -28.05 2.30
CA ALA A 321 -14.21 -28.69 2.14
C ALA A 321 -14.06 -30.20 2.28
N THR A 322 -15.10 -30.87 2.76
CA THR A 322 -15.12 -32.34 2.77
C THR A 322 -15.21 -32.89 1.33
N ASP A 323 -14.61 -34.05 1.07
CA ASP A 323 -14.69 -34.74 -0.23
C ASP A 323 -16.14 -34.94 -0.71
N ALA A 324 -17.05 -35.24 0.23
CA ALA A 324 -18.47 -35.38 -0.04
C ALA A 324 -19.12 -34.07 -0.53
N CYS A 325 -18.71 -32.92 0.04
CA CYS A 325 -19.14 -31.60 -0.41
C CYS A 325 -18.62 -31.32 -1.82
N LEU A 326 -17.33 -31.55 -2.07
CA LEU A 326 -16.70 -31.37 -3.38
C LEU A 326 -17.36 -32.23 -4.47
N ALA A 327 -17.69 -33.48 -4.18
CA ALA A 327 -18.38 -34.38 -5.10
C ALA A 327 -19.76 -33.84 -5.49
N ARG A 328 -20.57 -33.42 -4.50
CA ARG A 328 -21.90 -32.83 -4.75
C ARG A 328 -21.82 -31.56 -5.58
N VAL A 329 -20.82 -30.72 -5.32
CA VAL A 329 -20.56 -29.53 -6.11
C VAL A 329 -20.23 -29.94 -7.55
N ARG A 330 -19.29 -30.86 -7.79
CA ARG A 330 -18.97 -31.34 -9.15
C ARG A 330 -20.20 -31.90 -9.88
N ASP A 331 -21.00 -32.72 -9.20
CA ASP A 331 -22.23 -33.29 -9.77
C ASP A 331 -23.23 -32.20 -10.20
N PHE A 332 -23.40 -31.17 -9.36
CA PHE A 332 -24.28 -30.04 -9.65
C PHE A 332 -23.87 -29.30 -10.94
N PHE A 333 -22.58 -28.98 -11.10
CA PHE A 333 -22.08 -28.26 -12.27
C PHE A 333 -21.94 -29.15 -13.52
N SER A 334 -21.84 -30.46 -13.37
CA SER A 334 -21.85 -31.40 -14.51
C SER A 334 -23.24 -31.56 -15.14
N SER A 335 -24.30 -31.35 -14.36
CA SER A 335 -25.69 -31.61 -14.75
C SER A 335 -26.51 -30.35 -14.99
N THR A 336 -25.98 -29.17 -14.64
CA THR A 336 -26.68 -27.88 -14.75
C THR A 336 -25.82 -26.88 -15.51
N ILE A 337 -26.34 -26.29 -16.59
CA ILE A 337 -25.70 -25.16 -17.26
C ILE A 337 -25.67 -24.00 -16.26
N PHE A 338 -24.50 -23.73 -15.71
CA PHE A 338 -24.28 -22.62 -14.80
C PHE A 338 -23.76 -21.42 -15.58
N VAL A 339 -24.61 -20.41 -15.72
CA VAL A 339 -24.23 -19.09 -16.23
C VAL A 339 -24.16 -18.16 -15.03
N ILE A 340 -22.97 -17.71 -14.65
CA ILE A 340 -22.85 -16.49 -13.85
C ILE A 340 -23.28 -15.36 -14.78
N PRO A 341 -24.34 -14.59 -14.48
CA PRO A 341 -24.93 -13.62 -15.41
C PRO A 341 -23.99 -12.52 -15.95
N ALA A 342 -22.72 -12.48 -15.52
CA ALA A 342 -21.73 -11.49 -15.93
C ALA A 342 -20.41 -12.07 -16.47
N GLN A 343 -20.19 -13.39 -16.45
CA GLN A 343 -18.92 -13.99 -16.89
C GLN A 343 -19.19 -15.22 -17.77
N LYS A 344 -19.14 -15.03 -19.09
CA LYS A 344 -19.12 -16.14 -20.04
C LYS A 344 -17.66 -16.61 -20.17
N VAL A 345 -17.37 -17.80 -19.66
CA VAL A 345 -16.11 -18.49 -19.98
C VAL A 345 -16.40 -19.33 -21.22
N GLU A 346 -15.76 -19.04 -22.36
CA GLU A 346 -15.93 -19.86 -23.56
C GLU A 346 -15.24 -21.23 -23.38
N ILE A 347 -16.01 -22.31 -23.59
CA ILE A 347 -15.61 -23.73 -23.43
C ILE A 347 -14.90 -24.22 -24.68
#